data_AF-A0A959UY04-F1
#
_entry.id   AF-A0A959UY04-F1
#
_cell.length_a   1.000
_cell.length_b   1.000
_cell.length_c   1.000
_cell.angle_alpha   90.00
_cell.angle_beta   90.00
_cell.angle_gamma   90.00
#
_symmetry.space_group_name_H-M   'P 1'
#
loop_
_entity.id
_entity.type
_entity.pdbx_description
1 polymer ?
#
loop_
_entity_poly.entity_id
_entity_poly.type
_entity_poly.pdbx_seq_one_letter_code
_entity_poly.pdbx_strand_id
1 'polypeptide(L)'
;GWLVIALLHPVIAEAQNVPSGFVDQSMITGLVNPVGFTHDANGRMYIWEKRGTVRLYEGGALLPTLFLDISDEVGNWRDHGMLGFALDPDFLNNGHCYVLYAVDRHHLMNHGTPQYDPNTNEYFAATIMRIARFTATGPGLSITDPGSRTVLLGETAQTGVPLLHESHSTGQLVFGTDGTLLAAFGDGASYSLVDAGSANGTYWAQALADGIIRPAENVGAFRSQLVNCFNGKVVRMDPATGDGVPSNPFYDADDPRSPRSRVWAMGLRNPYRMTLRPGTGSTDPSLGDPGSLYIGDVGWSTWEDLHVCNEGGLNFGWPLFEGMDPHTGYWNAVTANLDAPNPLYDGVNCTIPHYRFQDLLIQETQVHPKPFPNPCDANYQIPQWTPRFMHTRPPIDFRHGNQSRCAAWNGTTAVSYDLDDPASPVPGPRFGGWASIAGTWFQGDQFPQGYQNVYFHADYPGGWIRKFEFDPADQAVSVSDFASALGAIVYVGEGTDGALWYIAYNQNAVRRIVYANTVDLDPVAAATQDVVFGPSPLEVQFTGSGSTDPEGQALSYLWDFGDGNTSTDADPMHTFTAAPATPTTHTVQLTVTDPGGNTGS
;
A
#
# COMPACT_ATOMS: atom_id res chain seq x y z
N GLY A 1 2.81 20.20 53.87
CA GLY A 1 3.83 19.66 52.95
C GLY A 1 3.88 20.50 51.69
N TRP A 2 4.63 20.05 50.70
CA TRP A 2 4.55 20.57 49.32
C TRP A 2 3.63 19.65 48.50
N LEU A 3 2.84 20.21 47.58
CA LEU A 3 1.92 19.45 46.71
C LEU A 3 2.43 19.48 45.28
N VAL A 4 2.24 18.39 44.54
CA VAL A 4 2.49 18.27 43.08
C VAL A 4 1.24 17.70 42.42
N ILE A 5 0.80 18.31 41.31
CA ILE A 5 -0.38 17.89 40.56
C ILE A 5 0.06 17.56 39.13
N ALA A 6 -0.29 16.35 38.68
CA ALA A 6 -0.04 15.91 37.33
C ALA A 6 -1.36 15.77 36.57
N LEU A 7 -1.49 16.51 35.45
CA LEU A 7 -2.52 16.31 34.45
C LEU A 7 -1.97 15.44 33.31
N LEU A 8 -2.76 14.46 32.88
CA LEU A 8 -2.54 13.77 31.62
C LEU A 8 -2.99 14.72 30.50
N HIS A 9 -2.07 15.12 29.63
CA HIS A 9 -2.37 16.03 28.52
C HIS A 9 -2.62 15.20 27.25
N PRO A 10 -3.68 15.46 26.47
CA PRO A 10 -3.70 15.08 25.07
C PRO A 10 -2.71 15.94 24.29
N VAL A 11 -1.93 15.30 23.42
CA VAL A 11 -1.03 16.00 22.49
C VAL A 11 -1.88 16.74 21.46
N ILE A 12 -1.75 18.07 21.38
CA ILE A 12 -2.38 18.88 20.33
C ILE A 12 -1.72 18.50 19.00
N ALA A 13 -2.43 17.72 18.18
CA ALA A 13 -2.06 17.45 16.80
C ALA A 13 -2.35 18.69 15.94
N GLU A 14 -1.58 18.88 14.86
CA GLU A 14 -1.98 19.79 13.79
C GLU A 14 -3.38 19.39 13.29
N ALA A 15 -4.28 20.37 13.11
CA ALA A 15 -5.65 20.10 12.71
C ALA A 15 -5.69 19.46 11.31
N GLN A 16 -6.12 18.20 11.24
CA GLN A 16 -6.39 17.52 9.98
C GLN A 16 -7.55 18.19 9.25
N ASN A 17 -7.47 18.26 7.92
CA ASN A 17 -8.50 18.88 7.09
C ASN A 17 -9.39 17.79 6.50
N VAL A 18 -10.50 17.49 7.17
CA VAL A 18 -11.58 16.64 6.65
C VAL A 18 -12.80 17.50 6.24
N PRO A 19 -13.70 17.01 5.37
CA PRO A 19 -14.87 17.79 4.97
C PRO A 19 -15.80 18.08 6.14
N SER A 20 -16.65 19.11 6.01
CA SER A 20 -17.65 19.43 7.03
C SER A 20 -18.54 18.23 7.37
N GLY A 21 -18.70 17.97 8.65
CA GLY A 21 -19.45 16.81 9.17
C GLY A 21 -18.62 15.52 9.27
N PHE A 22 -17.37 15.51 8.82
CA PHE A 22 -16.45 14.39 9.05
C PHE A 22 -15.53 14.66 10.22
N VAL A 23 -15.08 13.58 10.86
CA VAL A 23 -14.15 13.60 11.99
C VAL A 23 -13.08 12.54 11.75
N ASP A 24 -11.82 12.90 11.95
CA ASP A 24 -10.68 11.97 11.94
C ASP A 24 -10.27 11.60 13.36
N GLN A 25 -10.23 10.31 13.66
CA GLN A 25 -9.97 9.76 14.98
C GLN A 25 -8.73 8.87 14.97
N SER A 26 -7.85 9.05 15.96
CA SER A 26 -6.77 8.10 16.22
C SER A 26 -7.32 6.88 16.97
N MET A 27 -7.39 5.73 16.32
CA MET A 27 -8.05 4.54 16.88
C MET A 27 -7.07 3.59 17.55
N ILE A 28 -5.97 3.25 16.87
CA ILE A 28 -5.05 2.20 17.32
C ILE A 28 -3.64 2.75 17.36
N THR A 29 -3.02 2.71 18.54
CA THR A 29 -1.63 3.13 18.79
C THR A 29 -0.84 1.99 19.44
N GLY A 30 0.47 2.16 19.65
CA GLY A 30 1.34 1.10 20.21
C GLY A 30 1.76 0.04 19.19
N LEU A 31 1.63 0.36 17.90
CA LEU A 31 2.12 -0.43 16.77
C LEU A 31 3.57 -0.03 16.44
N VAL A 32 4.27 -0.89 15.70
CA VAL A 32 5.63 -0.64 15.23
C VAL A 32 5.66 -0.71 13.70
N ASN A 33 5.72 0.45 13.05
CA ASN A 33 5.69 0.57 11.58
C ASN A 33 4.58 -0.29 10.92
N PRO A 34 3.31 -0.07 11.31
CA PRO A 34 2.19 -0.74 10.65
C PRO A 34 2.12 -0.30 9.18
N VAL A 35 1.82 -1.24 8.29
CA VAL A 35 1.79 -0.97 6.85
C VAL A 35 0.49 -1.41 6.17
N GLY A 36 -0.35 -2.19 6.83
CA GLY A 36 -1.73 -2.41 6.39
C GLY A 36 -2.55 -3.17 7.43
N PHE A 37 -3.84 -3.28 7.16
CA PHE A 37 -4.75 -4.10 7.95
C PHE A 37 -5.78 -4.79 7.05
N THR A 38 -6.40 -5.84 7.55
CA THR A 38 -7.56 -6.50 6.95
C THR A 38 -8.48 -7.02 8.05
N HIS A 39 -9.68 -7.46 7.70
CA HIS A 39 -10.67 -7.98 8.65
C HIS A 39 -11.08 -9.39 8.26
N ASP A 40 -11.36 -10.24 9.26
CA ASP A 40 -12.18 -11.43 9.01
C ASP A 40 -13.67 -11.10 9.05
N ALA A 41 -14.52 -12.04 8.64
CA ALA A 41 -15.96 -11.85 8.59
C ALA A 41 -16.63 -11.68 9.97
N ASN A 42 -15.90 -11.91 11.08
CA ASN A 42 -16.38 -11.62 12.44
C ASN A 42 -16.01 -10.21 12.90
N GLY A 43 -15.28 -9.43 12.09
CA GLY A 43 -14.89 -8.06 12.39
C GLY A 43 -13.59 -7.93 13.18
N ARG A 44 -12.83 -9.02 13.38
CA ARG A 44 -11.48 -8.91 13.97
C ARG A 44 -10.53 -8.33 12.95
N MET A 45 -9.73 -7.35 13.37
CA MET A 45 -8.73 -6.70 12.52
C MET A 45 -7.35 -7.34 12.70
N TYR A 46 -6.67 -7.61 11.58
CA TYR A 46 -5.32 -8.16 11.48
C TYR A 46 -4.42 -7.06 10.93
N ILE A 47 -3.52 -6.54 11.76
CA ILE A 47 -2.67 -5.39 11.43
C ILE A 47 -1.25 -5.90 11.27
N TRP A 48 -0.69 -5.76 10.08
CA TRP A 48 0.67 -6.23 9.82
C TRP A 48 1.69 -5.11 9.90
N GLU A 49 2.78 -5.40 10.60
CA GLU A 49 3.91 -4.52 10.83
C GLU A 49 5.03 -4.91 9.88
N LYS A 50 5.72 -3.90 9.33
CA LYS A 50 6.75 -4.05 8.31
C LYS A 50 7.86 -5.03 8.69
N ARG A 51 8.14 -5.18 9.99
CA ARG A 51 9.15 -6.08 10.55
C ARG A 51 8.84 -7.57 10.48
N GLY A 52 7.69 -7.99 9.92
CA GLY A 52 7.34 -9.41 9.81
C GLY A 52 6.43 -9.92 10.94
N THR A 53 5.64 -9.05 11.56
CA THR A 53 4.71 -9.44 12.63
C THR A 53 3.28 -9.03 12.31
N VAL A 54 2.30 -9.78 12.81
CA VAL A 54 0.87 -9.44 12.70
C VAL A 54 0.23 -9.34 14.08
N ARG A 55 -0.46 -8.23 14.34
CA ARG A 55 -1.20 -7.93 15.57
C ARG A 55 -2.70 -8.16 15.33
N LEU A 56 -3.40 -8.57 16.38
CA LEU A 56 -4.86 -8.66 16.38
C LEU A 56 -5.45 -7.49 17.16
N TYR A 57 -6.50 -6.88 16.62
CA TYR A 57 -7.33 -5.90 17.30
C TYR A 57 -8.77 -6.39 17.33
N GLU A 58 -9.32 -6.50 18.54
CA GLU A 58 -10.65 -7.04 18.81
C GLU A 58 -11.20 -6.41 20.10
N GLY A 59 -12.51 -6.12 20.15
CA GLY A 59 -13.14 -5.58 21.35
C GLY A 59 -12.57 -4.24 21.83
N GLY A 60 -12.08 -3.41 20.90
CA GLY A 60 -11.54 -2.09 21.22
C GLY A 60 -10.05 -2.07 21.62
N ALA A 61 -9.37 -3.22 21.66
CA ALA A 61 -8.00 -3.31 22.14
C ALA A 61 -7.09 -4.20 21.27
N LEU A 62 -5.79 -3.91 21.31
CA LEU A 62 -4.77 -4.82 20.77
C LEU A 62 -4.63 -6.03 21.69
N LEU A 63 -4.68 -7.23 21.11
CA LEU A 63 -4.39 -8.44 21.85
C LEU A 63 -2.89 -8.55 22.18
N PRO A 64 -2.52 -9.14 23.33
CA PRO A 64 -1.13 -9.22 23.77
C PRO A 64 -0.30 -10.23 22.97
N THR A 65 -0.94 -11.25 22.40
CA THR A 65 -0.28 -12.31 21.61
C THR A 65 -0.21 -11.92 20.14
N LEU A 66 0.95 -12.09 19.51
CA LEU A 66 1.10 -11.94 18.07
C LEU A 66 0.36 -13.06 17.33
N PHE A 67 -0.32 -12.70 16.25
CA PHE A 67 -0.91 -13.69 15.33
C PHE A 67 0.17 -14.44 14.55
N LEU A 68 1.19 -13.70 14.10
CA LEU A 68 2.31 -14.20 13.32
C LEU A 68 3.58 -13.42 13.72
N ASP A 69 4.71 -14.13 13.77
CA ASP A 69 6.05 -13.56 13.89
C ASP A 69 7.01 -14.36 13.00
N ILE A 70 7.51 -13.70 11.95
CA ILE A 70 8.54 -14.19 11.01
C ILE A 70 9.68 -13.18 10.91
N SER A 71 9.89 -12.38 11.96
CA SER A 71 10.83 -11.26 11.95
C SER A 71 12.29 -11.67 11.79
N ASP A 72 12.63 -12.94 12.03
CA ASP A 72 13.95 -13.54 11.81
C ASP A 72 14.24 -13.86 10.32
N GLU A 73 13.20 -13.85 9.48
CA GLU A 73 13.29 -14.10 8.03
C GLU A 73 13.12 -12.82 7.20
N VAL A 74 12.49 -11.78 7.75
CA VAL A 74 12.11 -10.57 7.01
C VAL A 74 13.24 -9.54 6.97
N GLY A 75 13.66 -9.19 5.75
CA GLY A 75 14.59 -8.09 5.51
C GLY A 75 13.90 -6.75 5.71
N ASN A 76 13.96 -6.21 6.93
CA ASN A 76 13.27 -4.96 7.30
C ASN A 76 14.23 -3.75 7.27
N TRP A 77 14.45 -3.19 6.07
CA TRP A 77 15.30 -2.02 5.86
C TRP A 77 14.79 -1.16 4.71
N ARG A 78 15.07 0.15 4.73
CA ARG A 78 14.60 1.10 3.71
C ARG A 78 13.09 1.04 3.48
N ASP A 79 12.58 0.72 2.30
CA ASP A 79 11.16 0.45 2.06
C ASP A 79 10.80 -1.05 2.16
N HIS A 80 11.79 -1.92 2.30
CA HIS A 80 11.65 -3.38 2.36
C HIS A 80 11.13 -3.87 3.70
N GLY A 81 10.37 -4.95 3.66
CA GLY A 81 9.84 -5.66 4.81
C GLY A 81 8.71 -6.58 4.40
N MET A 82 7.83 -6.92 5.33
CA MET A 82 6.55 -7.57 5.05
C MET A 82 5.51 -6.51 4.71
N LEU A 83 5.22 -6.35 3.42
CA LEU A 83 4.36 -5.28 2.91
C LEU A 83 2.99 -5.77 2.46
N GLY A 84 2.84 -7.05 2.13
CA GLY A 84 1.58 -7.67 1.76
C GLY A 84 1.16 -8.74 2.74
N PHE A 85 -0.12 -8.74 3.10
CA PHE A 85 -0.79 -9.76 3.88
C PHE A 85 -2.21 -9.93 3.34
N ALA A 86 -2.69 -11.16 3.27
CA ALA A 86 -4.06 -11.46 2.91
C ALA A 86 -4.59 -12.64 3.71
N LEU A 87 -5.85 -12.57 4.13
CA LEU A 87 -6.59 -13.72 4.59
C LEU A 87 -7.19 -14.42 3.36
N ASP A 88 -7.26 -15.74 3.40
CA ASP A 88 -8.02 -16.51 2.41
C ASP A 88 -9.50 -16.07 2.42
N PRO A 89 -10.19 -16.02 1.28
CA PRO A 89 -11.63 -15.71 1.25
C PRO A 89 -12.47 -16.67 2.13
N ASP A 90 -11.99 -17.91 2.34
CA ASP A 90 -12.60 -18.91 3.21
C ASP A 90 -11.88 -19.06 4.58
N PHE A 91 -11.20 -17.98 5.03
CA PHE A 91 -10.31 -17.99 6.20
C PHE A 91 -10.94 -18.56 7.47
N LEU A 92 -12.20 -18.25 7.78
CA LEU A 92 -12.85 -18.75 9.00
C LEU A 92 -13.08 -20.26 8.98
N ASN A 93 -13.00 -20.91 7.82
CA ASN A 93 -13.13 -22.36 7.68
C ASN A 93 -11.77 -23.05 7.50
N ASN A 94 -10.84 -22.46 6.75
CA ASN A 94 -9.55 -23.09 6.42
C ASN A 94 -8.35 -22.56 7.21
N GLY A 95 -8.46 -21.39 7.85
CA GLY A 95 -7.39 -20.71 8.58
C GLY A 95 -6.25 -20.18 7.71
N HIS A 96 -6.33 -20.20 6.38
CA HIS A 96 -5.21 -19.84 5.53
C HIS A 96 -4.95 -18.33 5.48
N CYS A 97 -3.70 -17.93 5.71
CA CYS A 97 -3.25 -16.56 5.52
C CYS A 97 -1.93 -16.52 4.75
N TYR A 98 -1.72 -15.44 4.01
CA TYR A 98 -0.63 -15.29 3.05
C TYR A 98 0.16 -14.04 3.37
N VAL A 99 1.48 -14.12 3.27
CA VAL A 99 2.41 -13.02 3.51
C VAL A 99 3.32 -12.83 2.32
N LEU A 100 3.64 -11.56 2.05
CA LEU A 100 4.55 -11.13 0.99
C LEU A 100 5.61 -10.19 1.56
N TYR A 101 6.87 -10.56 1.42
CA TYR A 101 7.97 -9.88 2.10
C TYR A 101 9.30 -9.97 1.35
N ALA A 102 10.18 -9.02 1.61
CA ALA A 102 11.61 -9.12 1.29
C ALA A 102 12.28 -10.09 2.28
N VAL A 103 13.04 -11.07 1.76
CA VAL A 103 13.77 -12.04 2.59
C VAL A 103 15.09 -11.41 3.04
N ASP A 104 15.40 -11.47 4.33
CA ASP A 104 16.72 -11.09 4.82
C ASP A 104 17.78 -12.00 4.17
N ARG A 105 18.89 -11.42 3.71
CA ARG A 105 19.87 -12.19 2.96
C ARG A 105 20.59 -13.23 3.84
N HIS A 106 20.82 -12.93 5.13
CA HIS A 106 21.41 -13.90 6.05
C HIS A 106 20.49 -15.11 6.20
N HIS A 107 19.18 -14.88 6.30
CA HIS A 107 18.21 -15.99 6.23
C HIS A 107 18.28 -16.72 4.88
N LEU A 108 18.22 -16.00 3.75
CA LEU A 108 18.22 -16.60 2.42
C LEU A 108 19.43 -17.53 2.18
N MET A 109 20.61 -17.11 2.63
CA MET A 109 21.87 -17.81 2.33
C MET A 109 22.24 -18.86 3.38
N ASN A 110 21.82 -18.70 4.63
CA ASN A 110 22.33 -19.52 5.73
C ASN A 110 21.25 -20.36 6.44
N HIS A 111 19.96 -20.08 6.27
CA HIS A 111 18.90 -20.76 7.04
C HIS A 111 19.00 -22.30 6.91
N GLY A 112 18.85 -23.00 8.04
CA GLY A 112 19.03 -24.46 8.12
C GLY A 112 20.48 -24.94 8.23
N THR A 113 21.46 -24.03 8.27
CA THR A 113 22.88 -24.34 8.47
C THR A 113 23.38 -23.83 9.83
N PRO A 114 24.52 -24.34 10.36
CA PRO A 114 25.14 -23.81 11.58
C PRO A 114 25.57 -22.34 11.52
N GLN A 115 25.62 -21.74 10.32
CA GLN A 115 25.97 -20.34 10.11
C GLN A 115 24.80 -19.39 10.34
N TYR A 116 23.56 -19.89 10.39
CA TYR A 116 22.39 -19.05 10.62
C TYR A 116 22.27 -18.64 12.10
N ASP A 117 21.91 -17.38 12.29
CA ASP A 117 21.56 -16.78 13.57
C ASP A 117 20.36 -15.87 13.32
N PRO A 118 19.19 -16.13 13.93
CA PRO A 118 17.98 -15.34 13.72
C PRO A 118 18.10 -13.88 14.20
N ASN A 119 19.15 -13.52 14.94
CA ASN A 119 19.40 -12.15 15.38
C ASN A 119 20.36 -11.38 14.46
N THR A 120 20.88 -12.03 13.41
CA THR A 120 21.78 -11.42 12.44
C THR A 120 21.02 -11.08 11.17
N ASN A 121 21.24 -9.87 10.66
CA ASN A 121 20.69 -9.40 9.39
C ASN A 121 21.80 -9.06 8.40
N GLU A 122 21.56 -9.27 7.11
CA GLU A 122 22.46 -8.85 6.03
C GLU A 122 21.69 -7.95 5.04
N TYR A 123 21.83 -6.64 5.24
CA TYR A 123 21.18 -5.61 4.43
C TYR A 123 22.14 -5.02 3.39
N PHE A 124 21.60 -4.20 2.48
CA PHE A 124 22.35 -3.56 1.39
C PHE A 124 23.09 -4.57 0.50
N ALA A 125 22.41 -5.67 0.18
CA ALA A 125 22.91 -6.77 -0.63
C ALA A 125 21.78 -7.36 -1.47
N ALA A 126 22.13 -8.09 -2.53
CA ALA A 126 21.14 -8.76 -3.38
C ALA A 126 20.36 -9.80 -2.59
N THR A 127 19.04 -9.80 -2.69
CA THR A 127 18.17 -10.82 -2.08
C THR A 127 16.94 -11.03 -2.96
N ILE A 128 15.90 -11.68 -2.43
CA ILE A 128 14.64 -11.92 -3.10
C ILE A 128 13.45 -11.42 -2.28
N MET A 129 12.31 -11.28 -2.94
CA MET A 129 11.01 -11.27 -2.29
C MET A 129 10.36 -12.65 -2.38
N ARG A 130 9.50 -12.95 -1.40
CA ARG A 130 8.91 -14.27 -1.16
C ARG A 130 7.44 -14.13 -0.78
N ILE A 131 6.63 -15.10 -1.24
CA ILE A 131 5.26 -15.30 -0.79
C ILE A 131 5.20 -16.63 -0.03
N ALA A 132 4.63 -16.60 1.17
CA ALA A 132 4.39 -17.80 1.97
C ALA A 132 2.95 -17.83 2.53
N ARG A 133 2.43 -19.04 2.72
CA ARG A 133 1.14 -19.33 3.36
C ARG A 133 1.36 -19.98 4.71
N PHE A 134 0.54 -19.62 5.69
CA PHE A 134 0.41 -20.24 7.00
C PHE A 134 -1.03 -20.64 7.27
N THR A 135 -1.24 -21.51 8.25
CA THR A 135 -2.55 -21.90 8.76
C THR A 135 -2.72 -21.38 10.18
N ALA A 136 -3.76 -20.58 10.39
CA ALA A 136 -4.23 -20.13 11.69
C ALA A 136 -4.90 -21.27 12.45
N THR A 137 -4.70 -21.27 13.76
CA THR A 137 -5.14 -22.29 14.71
C THR A 137 -5.53 -21.64 16.04
N GLY A 138 -5.91 -22.47 17.01
CA GLY A 138 -6.32 -22.00 18.34
C GLY A 138 -7.73 -21.41 18.38
N PRO A 139 -8.19 -20.96 19.56
CA PRO A 139 -9.52 -20.37 19.73
C PRO A 139 -9.71 -19.16 18.82
N GLY A 140 -10.73 -19.19 17.97
CA GLY A 140 -11.03 -18.11 17.03
C GLY A 140 -9.89 -17.81 16.04
N LEU A 141 -9.06 -18.79 15.70
CA LEU A 141 -7.95 -18.64 14.74
C LEU A 141 -6.95 -17.53 15.13
N SER A 142 -6.65 -17.39 16.43
CA SER A 142 -5.89 -16.25 16.96
C SER A 142 -4.37 -16.37 16.82
N ILE A 143 -3.83 -17.49 16.31
CA ILE A 143 -2.39 -17.70 16.15
C ILE A 143 -2.09 -18.58 14.93
N THR A 144 -0.99 -18.35 14.25
CA THR A 144 -0.51 -19.21 13.16
C THR A 144 0.29 -20.40 13.67
N ASP A 145 0.17 -21.55 13.01
CA ASP A 145 1.07 -22.70 13.20
C ASP A 145 2.33 -22.53 12.33
N PRO A 146 3.52 -22.29 12.91
CA PRO A 146 4.75 -22.14 12.12
C PRO A 146 5.10 -23.39 11.30
N GLY A 147 4.68 -24.59 11.75
CA GLY A 147 4.90 -25.85 11.05
C GLY A 147 4.06 -26.02 9.78
N SER A 148 3.00 -25.22 9.61
CA SER A 148 2.12 -25.24 8.44
C SER A 148 2.65 -24.46 7.23
N ARG A 149 3.81 -23.79 7.38
CA ARG A 149 4.38 -22.88 6.40
C ARG A 149 4.58 -23.54 5.04
N THR A 150 4.07 -22.90 3.98
CA THR A 150 4.26 -23.29 2.58
C THR A 150 4.77 -22.09 1.77
N VAL A 151 5.93 -22.21 1.10
CA VAL A 151 6.42 -21.13 0.22
C VAL A 151 5.81 -21.29 -1.16
N LEU A 152 5.13 -20.25 -1.65
CA LEU A 152 4.43 -20.23 -2.94
C LEU A 152 5.26 -19.55 -4.05
N LEU A 153 6.15 -18.65 -3.66
CA LEU A 153 7.10 -17.98 -4.55
C LEU A 153 8.37 -17.66 -3.76
N GLY A 154 9.54 -17.97 -4.32
CA GLY A 154 10.82 -17.68 -3.67
C GLY A 154 11.34 -18.78 -2.76
N GLU A 155 11.08 -20.04 -3.07
CA GLU A 155 11.62 -21.22 -2.36
C GLU A 155 13.14 -21.21 -2.29
N THR A 156 13.79 -20.68 -3.32
CA THR A 156 15.24 -20.55 -3.45
C THR A 156 15.62 -19.15 -3.95
N ALA A 157 16.91 -18.82 -3.93
CA ALA A 157 17.42 -17.58 -4.51
C ALA A 157 17.06 -17.43 -6.01
N GLN A 158 16.91 -18.54 -6.74
CA GLN A 158 16.60 -18.58 -8.17
C GLN A 158 15.10 -18.48 -8.49
N THR A 159 14.21 -18.69 -7.51
CA THR A 159 12.75 -18.76 -7.73
C THR A 159 11.99 -17.60 -7.09
N GLY A 160 12.69 -16.66 -6.47
CA GLY A 160 12.11 -15.46 -5.87
C GLY A 160 12.08 -14.27 -6.82
N VAL A 161 11.42 -13.19 -6.41
CA VAL A 161 11.49 -11.93 -7.17
C VAL A 161 12.81 -11.24 -6.83
N PRO A 162 13.66 -10.94 -7.82
CA PRO A 162 14.94 -10.30 -7.55
C PRO A 162 14.81 -8.93 -6.87
N LEU A 163 15.60 -8.70 -5.82
CA LEU A 163 15.78 -7.40 -5.16
C LEU A 163 17.25 -6.99 -5.29
N LEU A 164 17.52 -5.98 -6.13
CA LEU A 164 18.89 -5.58 -6.51
C LEU A 164 19.24 -4.16 -6.08
N HIS A 165 18.37 -3.48 -5.34
CA HIS A 165 18.58 -2.11 -4.90
C HIS A 165 17.83 -1.83 -3.60
N GLU A 166 18.09 -0.66 -3.00
CA GLU A 166 17.56 -0.22 -1.70
C GLU A 166 16.08 0.20 -1.69
N SER A 167 15.34 -0.01 -2.79
CA SER A 167 13.93 0.39 -2.92
C SER A 167 13.24 -0.43 -4.02
N HIS A 168 11.94 -0.23 -4.22
CA HIS A 168 11.11 -0.85 -5.26
C HIS A 168 11.09 -2.38 -5.17
N SER A 169 10.89 -2.87 -3.96
CA SER A 169 10.74 -4.29 -3.72
C SER A 169 9.34 -4.78 -4.09
N THR A 170 8.46 -4.85 -3.11
CA THR A 170 7.19 -5.55 -3.20
C THR A 170 6.02 -4.63 -2.86
N GLY A 171 4.81 -5.06 -3.18
CA GLY A 171 3.59 -4.34 -2.88
C GLY A 171 2.62 -5.15 -2.04
N GLN A 172 1.43 -5.37 -2.59
CA GLN A 172 0.27 -5.90 -1.88
C GLN A 172 -0.10 -7.31 -2.37
N LEU A 173 -0.80 -8.05 -1.51
CA LEU A 173 -1.52 -9.29 -1.85
C LEU A 173 -3.01 -8.98 -1.91
N VAL A 174 -3.68 -9.49 -2.94
CA VAL A 174 -5.13 -9.36 -3.15
C VAL A 174 -5.67 -10.69 -3.68
N PHE A 175 -6.83 -11.13 -3.21
CA PHE A 175 -7.55 -12.23 -3.85
C PHE A 175 -8.42 -11.70 -4.98
N GLY A 176 -8.36 -12.34 -6.14
CA GLY A 176 -9.33 -12.12 -7.21
C GLY A 176 -10.70 -12.68 -6.83
N THR A 177 -11.75 -12.21 -7.50
CA THR A 177 -13.12 -12.74 -7.38
C THR A 177 -13.19 -14.24 -7.71
N ASP A 178 -12.24 -14.73 -8.48
CA ASP A 178 -12.08 -16.12 -8.89
C ASP A 178 -11.33 -17.01 -7.88
N GLY A 179 -10.95 -16.46 -6.72
CA GLY A 179 -10.21 -17.15 -5.67
C GLY A 179 -8.71 -17.32 -5.95
N THR A 180 -8.18 -16.75 -7.04
CA THR A 180 -6.73 -16.76 -7.29
C THR A 180 -6.02 -15.68 -6.48
N LEU A 181 -4.75 -15.92 -6.16
CA LEU A 181 -3.92 -14.96 -5.43
C LEU A 181 -3.17 -14.05 -6.41
N LEU A 182 -3.34 -12.74 -6.24
CA LEU A 182 -2.63 -11.71 -6.97
C LEU A 182 -1.57 -11.04 -6.08
N ALA A 183 -0.40 -10.74 -6.66
CA ALA A 183 0.69 -10.04 -5.98
C ALA A 183 1.33 -8.98 -6.87
N ALA A 184 1.68 -7.83 -6.30
CA ALA A 184 2.36 -6.75 -7.02
C ALA A 184 3.83 -6.65 -6.63
N PHE A 185 4.70 -6.43 -7.62
CA PHE A 185 6.15 -6.34 -7.46
C PHE A 185 6.74 -5.14 -8.22
N GLY A 186 7.65 -4.43 -7.58
CA GLY A 186 8.42 -3.35 -8.20
C GLY A 186 9.53 -3.86 -9.12
N ASP A 187 10.16 -2.93 -9.82
CA ASP A 187 11.20 -3.19 -10.83
C ASP A 187 12.53 -3.67 -10.21
N GLY A 188 12.71 -3.46 -8.90
CA GLY A 188 13.91 -3.79 -8.13
C GLY A 188 15.17 -3.11 -8.67
N ALA A 189 15.03 -2.01 -9.42
CA ALA A 189 16.11 -1.29 -10.09
C ALA A 189 16.52 -0.03 -9.31
N SER A 190 17.54 0.69 -9.81
CA SER A 190 17.92 1.96 -9.21
C SER A 190 16.75 2.97 -9.24
N TYR A 191 16.41 3.54 -8.09
CA TYR A 191 15.37 4.58 -8.00
C TYR A 191 15.86 5.96 -8.47
N SER A 192 17.17 6.15 -8.68
CA SER A 192 17.77 7.48 -8.93
C SER A 192 18.57 7.58 -10.23
N LEU A 193 18.72 6.48 -10.97
CA LEU A 193 19.49 6.43 -12.22
C LEU A 193 18.64 5.79 -13.33
N VAL A 194 19.01 6.09 -14.58
CA VAL A 194 18.58 5.26 -15.72
C VAL A 194 19.34 3.94 -15.61
N ASP A 195 18.71 2.94 -15.00
CA ASP A 195 19.29 1.61 -14.82
C ASP A 195 18.87 0.70 -15.98
N ALA A 196 19.77 0.60 -16.95
CA ALA A 196 19.64 -0.30 -18.09
C ALA A 196 20.41 -1.62 -17.90
N GLY A 197 20.78 -1.94 -16.66
CA GLY A 197 21.67 -3.03 -16.30
C GLY A 197 23.01 -2.51 -15.77
N SER A 198 23.56 -3.21 -14.78
CA SER A 198 24.86 -2.90 -14.17
C SER A 198 25.05 -1.47 -13.63
N ALA A 199 23.96 -0.77 -13.27
CA ALA A 199 24.07 0.59 -12.72
C ALA A 199 24.86 0.60 -11.40
N ASN A 200 25.63 1.67 -11.17
CA ASN A 200 26.38 1.84 -9.94
C ASN A 200 25.43 1.93 -8.73
N GLY A 201 25.78 1.29 -7.61
CA GLY A 201 24.94 1.21 -6.41
C GLY A 201 23.90 0.09 -6.43
N THR A 202 23.71 -0.61 -7.56
CA THR A 202 22.89 -1.85 -7.59
C THR A 202 23.74 -3.08 -7.26
N TYR A 203 23.09 -4.12 -6.75
CA TYR A 203 23.72 -5.39 -6.36
C TYR A 203 23.80 -6.41 -7.51
N TRP A 204 23.77 -5.94 -8.76
CA TRP A 204 23.68 -6.79 -9.96
C TRP A 204 24.76 -7.88 -10.05
N ALA A 205 26.01 -7.55 -9.69
CA ALA A 205 27.13 -8.49 -9.81
C ALA A 205 27.00 -9.63 -8.79
N GLN A 206 26.58 -9.30 -7.56
CA GLN A 206 26.28 -10.29 -6.52
C GLN A 206 25.07 -11.13 -6.91
N ALA A 207 24.02 -10.51 -7.43
CA ALA A 207 22.82 -11.21 -7.87
C ALA A 207 23.11 -12.21 -9.01
N LEU A 208 24.00 -11.88 -9.95
CA LEU A 208 24.46 -12.83 -10.98
C LEU A 208 25.31 -13.96 -10.38
N ALA A 209 26.23 -13.64 -9.47
CA ALA A 209 27.11 -14.63 -8.84
C ALA A 209 26.34 -15.65 -8.01
N ASP A 210 25.30 -15.20 -7.29
CA ASP A 210 24.44 -16.05 -6.46
C ASP A 210 23.32 -16.73 -7.27
N GLY A 211 23.18 -16.40 -8.56
CA GLY A 211 22.13 -16.91 -9.43
C GLY A 211 20.73 -16.39 -9.11
N ILE A 212 20.61 -15.25 -8.40
CA ILE A 212 19.34 -14.55 -8.16
C ILE A 212 18.76 -14.02 -9.47
N ILE A 213 19.63 -13.56 -10.38
CA ILE A 213 19.23 -13.17 -11.73
C ILE A 213 19.98 -13.97 -12.79
N ARG A 214 19.32 -14.18 -13.91
CA ARG A 214 19.92 -14.69 -15.16
C ARG A 214 20.67 -13.55 -15.86
N PRO A 215 21.64 -13.84 -16.75
CA PRO A 215 22.27 -12.80 -17.57
C PRO A 215 21.28 -11.93 -18.36
N ALA A 216 20.17 -12.51 -18.82
CA ALA A 216 19.09 -11.82 -19.53
C ALA A 216 18.33 -10.79 -18.66
N GLU A 217 18.40 -10.91 -17.33
CA GLU A 217 17.69 -10.05 -16.38
C GLU A 217 18.57 -8.91 -15.83
N ASN A 218 19.86 -8.87 -16.20
CA ASN A 218 20.74 -7.73 -15.93
C ASN A 218 20.47 -6.58 -16.91
N VAL A 219 19.24 -6.07 -16.86
CA VAL A 219 18.73 -4.98 -17.72
C VAL A 219 18.08 -3.86 -16.89
N GLY A 220 18.31 -3.87 -15.57
CA GLY A 220 17.79 -2.85 -14.65
C GLY A 220 16.27 -2.74 -14.68
N ALA A 221 15.75 -1.52 -14.83
CA ALA A 221 14.30 -1.26 -14.84
C ALA A 221 13.58 -1.92 -16.03
N PHE A 222 14.29 -2.30 -17.10
CA PHE A 222 13.69 -3.05 -18.21
C PHE A 222 13.24 -4.46 -17.83
N ARG A 223 13.54 -4.97 -16.62
CA ARG A 223 12.91 -6.19 -16.11
C ARG A 223 11.39 -6.08 -16.06
N SER A 224 10.84 -4.86 -15.87
CA SER A 224 9.40 -4.58 -15.98
C SER A 224 8.82 -4.99 -17.34
N GLN A 225 9.66 -5.08 -18.38
CA GLN A 225 9.31 -5.45 -19.75
C GLN A 225 9.67 -6.91 -20.12
N LEU A 226 10.30 -7.67 -19.22
CA LEU A 226 10.58 -9.10 -19.42
C LEU A 226 9.42 -9.94 -18.88
N VAL A 227 8.87 -10.83 -19.72
CA VAL A 227 7.80 -11.76 -19.32
C VAL A 227 8.36 -12.90 -18.47
N ASN A 228 9.62 -13.32 -18.69
CA ASN A 228 10.28 -14.36 -17.89
C ASN A 228 10.90 -13.82 -16.59
N CYS A 229 10.38 -12.71 -16.06
CA CYS A 229 10.86 -12.07 -14.83
C CYS A 229 9.68 -11.51 -14.03
N PHE A 230 9.77 -11.55 -12.70
CA PHE A 230 8.71 -11.10 -11.80
C PHE A 230 8.72 -9.60 -11.50
N ASN A 231 9.84 -8.90 -11.74
CA ASN A 231 9.94 -7.48 -11.41
C ASN A 231 9.03 -6.62 -12.30
N GLY A 232 8.38 -5.62 -11.70
CA GLY A 232 7.48 -4.68 -12.37
C GLY A 232 6.22 -5.34 -12.92
N LYS A 233 5.60 -6.20 -12.11
CA LYS A 233 4.46 -7.06 -12.50
C LYS A 233 3.36 -7.02 -11.46
N VAL A 234 2.15 -7.29 -11.93
CA VAL A 234 1.16 -8.04 -11.15
C VAL A 234 1.25 -9.49 -11.59
N VAL A 235 1.35 -10.41 -10.65
CA VAL A 235 1.30 -11.85 -10.90
C VAL A 235 0.01 -12.45 -10.35
N ARG A 236 -0.48 -13.51 -10.99
CA ARG A 236 -1.67 -14.28 -10.60
C ARG A 236 -1.31 -15.75 -10.49
N MET A 237 -1.64 -16.37 -9.36
CA MET A 237 -1.28 -17.76 -9.07
C MET A 237 -2.37 -18.51 -8.32
N ASP A 238 -2.32 -19.84 -8.40
CA ASP A 238 -3.09 -20.72 -7.53
C ASP A 238 -2.60 -20.56 -6.08
N PRO A 239 -3.48 -20.24 -5.11
CA PRO A 239 -3.08 -19.99 -3.72
C PRO A 239 -2.64 -21.27 -2.98
N ALA A 240 -3.03 -22.45 -3.44
CA ALA A 240 -2.66 -23.73 -2.83
C ALA A 240 -1.30 -24.21 -3.30
N THR A 241 -0.98 -24.05 -4.59
CA THR A 241 0.29 -24.52 -5.15
C THR A 241 1.33 -23.42 -5.28
N GLY A 242 0.92 -22.20 -5.69
CA GLY A 242 1.79 -21.10 -6.12
C GLY A 242 2.11 -21.10 -7.62
N ASP A 243 1.48 -21.99 -8.39
CA ASP A 243 1.65 -22.09 -9.85
C ASP A 243 0.84 -21.04 -10.59
N GLY A 244 1.28 -20.70 -11.80
CA GLY A 244 0.47 -19.96 -12.75
C GLY A 244 -0.80 -20.72 -13.11
N VAL A 245 -1.89 -20.00 -13.31
CA VAL A 245 -3.17 -20.58 -13.74
C VAL A 245 -3.26 -20.56 -15.28
N PRO A 246 -3.90 -21.57 -15.92
CA PRO A 246 -3.91 -21.68 -17.39
C PRO A 246 -4.50 -20.48 -18.15
N SER A 247 -5.36 -19.71 -17.50
CA SER A 247 -5.98 -18.50 -18.06
C SER A 247 -5.08 -17.26 -17.97
N ASN A 248 -3.86 -17.37 -17.45
CA ASN A 248 -2.89 -16.27 -17.49
C ASN A 248 -2.40 -16.01 -18.92
N PRO A 249 -2.14 -14.75 -19.27
CA PRO A 249 -1.84 -14.31 -20.64
C PRO A 249 -0.56 -14.91 -21.26
N PHE A 250 0.40 -15.35 -20.43
CA PHE A 250 1.67 -15.90 -20.89
C PHE A 250 1.95 -17.31 -20.38
N TYR A 251 0.87 -18.03 -20.02
CA TYR A 251 0.92 -19.38 -19.48
C TYR A 251 1.67 -20.37 -20.37
N ASP A 252 2.61 -21.08 -19.75
CA ASP A 252 3.30 -22.23 -20.33
C ASP A 252 2.87 -23.49 -19.56
N ALA A 253 2.17 -24.38 -20.25
CA ALA A 253 1.65 -25.62 -19.67
C ALA A 253 2.76 -26.61 -19.28
N ASP A 254 3.93 -26.50 -19.91
CA ASP A 254 5.09 -27.35 -19.59
C ASP A 254 5.88 -26.81 -18.39
N ASP A 255 5.71 -25.53 -18.06
CA ASP A 255 6.33 -24.89 -16.90
C ASP A 255 5.36 -23.91 -16.20
N PRO A 256 4.34 -24.43 -15.49
CA PRO A 256 3.37 -23.60 -14.78
C PRO A 256 4.00 -22.83 -13.61
N ARG A 257 5.17 -23.26 -13.13
CA ARG A 257 5.94 -22.57 -12.09
C ARG A 257 6.80 -21.43 -12.64
N SER A 258 6.98 -21.31 -13.95
CA SER A 258 7.80 -20.22 -14.51
C SER A 258 7.28 -18.83 -14.13
N PRO A 259 8.13 -17.78 -14.18
CA PRO A 259 7.66 -16.42 -14.03
C PRO A 259 6.59 -16.04 -15.06
N ARG A 260 6.80 -16.40 -16.33
CA ARG A 260 5.85 -16.10 -17.41
C ARG A 260 4.47 -16.68 -17.15
N SER A 261 4.40 -17.91 -16.63
CA SER A 261 3.12 -18.55 -16.34
C SER A 261 2.31 -17.84 -15.28
N ARG A 262 2.94 -16.98 -14.48
CA ARG A 262 2.34 -16.24 -13.39
C ARG A 262 2.11 -14.77 -13.70
N VAL A 263 2.64 -14.21 -14.79
CA VAL A 263 2.41 -12.80 -15.13
C VAL A 263 0.95 -12.56 -15.49
N TRP A 264 0.30 -11.64 -14.79
CA TRP A 264 -1.04 -11.12 -15.09
C TRP A 264 -0.97 -9.80 -15.85
N ALA A 265 -0.19 -8.84 -15.33
CA ALA A 265 0.06 -7.55 -15.98
C ALA A 265 1.50 -7.10 -15.72
N MET A 266 1.99 -6.12 -16.48
CA MET A 266 3.40 -5.74 -16.47
C MET A 266 3.63 -4.26 -16.73
N GLY A 267 4.89 -3.83 -16.72
CA GLY A 267 5.27 -2.44 -17.00
C GLY A 267 5.03 -1.50 -15.82
N LEU A 268 5.17 -2.00 -14.59
CA LEU A 268 5.07 -1.21 -13.36
C LEU A 268 6.46 -0.86 -12.83
N ARG A 269 6.56 0.25 -12.08
CA ARG A 269 7.81 0.68 -11.43
C ARG A 269 7.88 0.23 -9.97
N ASN A 270 6.94 0.70 -9.16
CA ASN A 270 6.84 0.42 -7.73
C ASN A 270 5.35 0.44 -7.29
N PRO A 271 4.59 -0.63 -7.63
CA PRO A 271 3.17 -0.75 -7.34
C PRO A 271 2.92 -1.14 -5.88
N TYR A 272 3.13 -0.19 -4.96
CA TYR A 272 3.15 -0.45 -3.51
C TYR A 272 1.79 -0.94 -2.96
N ARG A 273 0.68 -0.43 -3.52
CA ARG A 273 -0.68 -0.85 -3.16
C ARG A 273 -1.52 -1.10 -4.40
N MET A 274 -2.43 -2.06 -4.30
CA MET A 274 -3.47 -2.31 -5.28
C MET A 274 -4.74 -2.83 -4.61
N THR A 275 -5.90 -2.53 -5.20
CA THR A 275 -7.21 -2.93 -4.68
C THR A 275 -8.07 -3.50 -5.80
N LEU A 276 -8.85 -4.54 -5.49
CA LEU A 276 -9.86 -5.07 -6.39
C LEU A 276 -11.14 -4.22 -6.32
N ARG A 277 -11.76 -3.94 -7.46
CA ARG A 277 -13.09 -3.32 -7.52
C ARG A 277 -14.16 -4.34 -7.11
N PRO A 278 -14.91 -4.11 -6.03
CA PRO A 278 -15.97 -5.02 -5.61
C PRO A 278 -17.02 -5.23 -6.71
N GLY A 279 -17.52 -6.46 -6.83
CA GLY A 279 -18.56 -6.82 -7.79
C GLY A 279 -18.10 -6.95 -9.25
N THR A 280 -16.78 -6.87 -9.50
CA THR A 280 -16.19 -7.19 -10.81
C THR A 280 -15.56 -8.58 -10.81
N GLY A 281 -15.36 -9.15 -11.99
CA GLY A 281 -14.74 -10.46 -12.15
C GLY A 281 -15.71 -11.64 -12.16
N SER A 282 -15.16 -12.80 -12.49
CA SER A 282 -15.80 -14.10 -12.45
C SER A 282 -15.37 -14.87 -11.20
N THR A 283 -16.20 -15.81 -10.75
CA THR A 283 -15.82 -16.81 -9.73
C THR A 283 -15.14 -18.04 -10.33
N ASP A 284 -15.11 -18.15 -11.66
CA ASP A 284 -14.46 -19.23 -12.40
C ASP A 284 -13.06 -18.78 -12.86
N PRO A 285 -11.97 -19.31 -12.27
CA PRO A 285 -10.61 -18.91 -12.62
C PRO A 285 -10.22 -19.28 -14.05
N SER A 286 -10.93 -20.21 -14.71
CA SER A 286 -10.65 -20.60 -16.10
C SER A 286 -11.00 -19.50 -17.11
N LEU A 287 -11.86 -18.54 -16.74
CA LEU A 287 -12.24 -17.43 -17.61
C LEU A 287 -11.19 -16.33 -17.68
N GLY A 288 -10.21 -16.31 -16.76
CA GLY A 288 -9.19 -15.25 -16.74
C GLY A 288 -9.80 -13.88 -16.47
N ASP A 289 -10.68 -13.80 -15.47
CA ASP A 289 -11.35 -12.57 -15.08
C ASP A 289 -11.38 -12.47 -13.55
N PRO A 290 -10.23 -12.18 -12.90
CA PRO A 290 -10.15 -12.05 -11.45
C PRO A 290 -10.85 -10.78 -10.92
N GLY A 291 -11.33 -9.90 -11.80
CA GLY A 291 -11.88 -8.58 -11.50
C GLY A 291 -10.90 -7.44 -11.75
N SER A 292 -11.43 -6.22 -11.76
CA SER A 292 -10.67 -5.00 -12.10
C SER A 292 -9.81 -4.55 -10.93
N LEU A 293 -8.49 -4.46 -11.13
CA LEU A 293 -7.54 -3.96 -10.14
C LEU A 293 -7.24 -2.49 -10.36
N TYR A 294 -7.16 -1.74 -9.26
CA TYR A 294 -6.73 -0.35 -9.20
C TYR A 294 -5.37 -0.32 -8.53
N ILE A 295 -4.35 0.15 -9.24
CA ILE A 295 -2.94 0.00 -8.86
C ILE A 295 -2.32 1.39 -8.74
N GLY A 296 -1.86 1.73 -7.54
CA GLY A 296 -1.07 2.93 -7.31
C GLY A 296 0.39 2.59 -7.61
N ASP A 297 0.96 3.22 -8.63
CA ASP A 297 2.34 2.98 -9.05
C ASP A 297 3.18 4.22 -8.80
N VAL A 298 4.23 4.06 -7.99
CA VAL A 298 5.13 5.17 -7.67
C VAL A 298 6.09 5.37 -8.82
N GLY A 299 5.94 6.48 -9.53
CA GLY A 299 6.80 6.82 -10.67
C GLY A 299 8.14 7.39 -10.22
N TRP A 300 8.93 7.92 -11.17
CA TRP A 300 10.32 8.26 -10.88
C TRP A 300 10.49 9.65 -10.28
N SER A 301 10.41 10.68 -11.12
CA SER A 301 10.71 12.06 -10.72
C SER A 301 9.70 13.07 -11.25
N THR A 302 8.80 12.62 -12.13
CA THR A 302 7.83 13.48 -12.77
C THR A 302 6.43 13.09 -12.35
N TRP A 303 6.02 11.86 -12.62
CA TRP A 303 4.63 11.44 -12.55
C TRP A 303 4.44 10.30 -11.57
N GLU A 304 3.31 10.32 -10.90
CA GLU A 304 2.73 9.25 -10.10
C GLU A 304 1.48 8.76 -10.81
N ASP A 305 1.21 7.46 -10.72
CA ASP A 305 0.18 6.83 -11.54
C ASP A 305 -0.89 6.14 -10.71
N LEU A 306 -2.14 6.22 -11.21
CA LEU A 306 -3.18 5.25 -10.90
C LEU A 306 -3.49 4.47 -12.19
N HIS A 307 -3.15 3.19 -12.19
CA HIS A 307 -3.48 2.27 -13.28
C HIS A 307 -4.77 1.51 -12.99
N VAL A 308 -5.51 1.17 -14.05
CA VAL A 308 -6.65 0.25 -14.02
C VAL A 308 -6.27 -0.98 -14.83
N CYS A 309 -6.33 -2.15 -14.20
CA CYS A 309 -6.05 -3.44 -14.80
C CYS A 309 -7.33 -4.29 -14.77
N ASN A 310 -8.09 -4.23 -15.85
CA ASN A 310 -9.37 -4.93 -16.01
C ASN A 310 -9.29 -6.17 -16.93
N GLU A 311 -8.10 -6.46 -17.48
CA GLU A 311 -7.83 -7.67 -18.25
C GLU A 311 -6.37 -8.12 -18.10
N GLY A 312 -6.10 -9.38 -18.48
CA GLY A 312 -4.77 -9.97 -18.44
C GLY A 312 -3.92 -9.54 -19.64
N GLY A 313 -2.65 -9.28 -19.41
CA GLY A 313 -1.65 -8.99 -20.45
C GLY A 313 -1.40 -7.50 -20.68
N LEU A 314 -2.07 -6.62 -19.92
CA LEU A 314 -1.84 -5.18 -19.96
C LEU A 314 -0.39 -4.82 -19.59
N ASN A 315 0.12 -3.76 -20.21
CA ASN A 315 1.47 -3.25 -20.01
C ASN A 315 1.43 -1.75 -19.74
N PHE A 316 1.75 -1.34 -18.52
CA PHE A 316 1.68 0.05 -18.06
C PHE A 316 2.90 0.91 -18.44
N GLY A 317 3.79 0.37 -19.26
CA GLY A 317 4.76 1.17 -20.02
C GLY A 317 6.11 1.41 -19.35
N TRP A 318 6.25 1.27 -18.03
CA TRP A 318 7.53 1.47 -17.35
C TRP A 318 8.59 0.45 -17.83
N PRO A 319 9.84 0.86 -18.16
CA PRO A 319 10.41 2.18 -17.93
C PRO A 319 10.42 3.11 -19.16
N LEU A 320 9.88 2.67 -20.30
CA LEU A 320 9.85 3.50 -21.50
C LEU A 320 8.83 4.63 -21.41
N PHE A 321 7.83 4.49 -20.54
CA PHE A 321 6.86 5.53 -20.22
C PHE A 321 6.84 5.78 -18.71
N GLU A 322 6.67 7.04 -18.32
CA GLU A 322 6.41 7.48 -16.94
C GLU A 322 5.11 8.30 -17.01
N GLY A 323 4.06 7.82 -16.35
CA GLY A 323 2.70 8.24 -16.65
C GLY A 323 2.37 8.16 -18.12
N MET A 324 1.68 9.17 -18.65
CA MET A 324 1.21 9.15 -20.03
C MET A 324 2.31 9.39 -21.09
N ASP A 325 3.53 9.76 -20.68
CA ASP A 325 4.56 10.32 -21.55
C ASP A 325 5.81 9.42 -21.70
N PRO A 326 6.50 9.45 -22.86
CA PRO A 326 7.78 8.77 -23.03
C PRO A 326 8.86 9.25 -22.05
N HIS A 327 9.53 8.32 -21.38
CA HIS A 327 10.65 8.65 -20.51
C HIS A 327 11.97 8.74 -21.30
N THR A 328 12.45 9.96 -21.54
CA THR A 328 13.59 10.24 -22.44
C THR A 328 14.86 9.45 -22.09
N GLY A 329 15.18 9.32 -20.79
CA GLY A 329 16.38 8.60 -20.35
C GLY A 329 16.38 7.12 -20.78
N TYR A 330 15.23 6.45 -20.68
CA TYR A 330 15.11 5.04 -21.00
C TYR A 330 14.93 4.80 -22.50
N TRP A 331 14.30 5.73 -23.22
CA TRP A 331 14.32 5.69 -24.70
C TRP A 331 15.74 5.81 -25.27
N ASN A 332 16.61 6.60 -24.64
CA ASN A 332 18.01 6.74 -25.04
C ASN A 332 18.90 5.57 -24.58
N ALA A 333 18.49 4.84 -23.54
CA ALA A 333 19.16 3.63 -23.08
C ALA A 333 18.78 2.43 -23.97
N VAL A 334 19.27 2.46 -25.21
CA VAL A 334 19.07 1.42 -26.23
C VAL A 334 19.56 0.07 -25.70
N THR A 335 18.65 -0.77 -25.22
CA THR A 335 18.95 -1.98 -24.45
C THR A 335 18.33 -3.19 -25.14
N ALA A 336 19.14 -4.22 -25.37
CA ALA A 336 18.71 -5.46 -26.01
C ALA A 336 17.90 -6.32 -25.03
N ASN A 337 16.77 -6.85 -25.49
CA ASN A 337 16.04 -7.89 -24.78
C ASN A 337 16.57 -9.26 -25.21
N LEU A 338 17.39 -9.89 -24.35
CA LEU A 338 18.03 -11.17 -24.66
C LEU A 338 17.02 -12.33 -24.77
N ASP A 339 15.79 -12.18 -24.30
CA ASP A 339 14.71 -13.16 -24.49
C ASP A 339 14.01 -13.01 -25.87
N ALA A 340 14.38 -12.01 -26.67
CA ALA A 340 13.72 -11.66 -27.93
C ALA A 340 14.72 -11.63 -29.11
N PRO A 341 15.20 -12.80 -29.59
CA PRO A 341 16.11 -12.86 -30.73
C PRO A 341 15.47 -12.32 -32.01
N ASN A 342 16.26 -11.61 -32.83
CA ASN A 342 15.80 -11.12 -34.12
C ASN A 342 16.00 -12.20 -35.20
N PRO A 343 14.93 -12.75 -35.81
CA PRO A 343 15.04 -13.81 -36.81
C PRO A 343 15.72 -13.37 -38.10
N LEU A 344 15.87 -12.06 -38.34
CA LEU A 344 16.58 -11.54 -39.51
C LEU A 344 18.09 -11.39 -39.29
N TYR A 345 18.58 -11.57 -38.06
CA TYR A 345 20.00 -11.42 -37.76
C TYR A 345 20.87 -12.41 -38.55
N ASP A 346 21.76 -11.87 -39.38
CA ASP A 346 22.74 -12.62 -40.16
C ASP A 346 24.17 -12.05 -40.01
N GLY A 347 24.32 -10.96 -39.25
CA GLY A 347 25.58 -10.25 -39.06
C GLY A 347 26.03 -9.41 -40.26
N VAL A 348 25.27 -9.40 -41.36
CA VAL A 348 25.62 -8.73 -42.62
C VAL A 348 24.55 -7.72 -43.03
N ASN A 349 23.33 -8.19 -43.32
CA ASN A 349 22.19 -7.34 -43.69
C ASN A 349 21.43 -6.86 -42.45
N CYS A 350 21.38 -7.69 -41.41
CA CYS A 350 20.85 -7.33 -40.11
C CYS A 350 21.92 -7.55 -39.04
N THR A 351 22.33 -6.46 -38.40
CA THR A 351 23.37 -6.46 -37.36
C THR A 351 22.80 -6.44 -35.94
N ILE A 352 21.48 -6.51 -35.80
CA ILE A 352 20.76 -6.46 -34.52
C ILE A 352 20.39 -7.90 -34.11
N PRO A 353 21.13 -8.56 -33.19
CA PRO A 353 20.91 -9.96 -32.83
C PRO A 353 19.64 -10.19 -32.02
N HIS A 354 19.23 -9.20 -31.23
CA HIS A 354 18.03 -9.25 -30.40
C HIS A 354 17.28 -7.94 -30.56
N TYR A 355 15.95 -8.00 -30.53
CA TYR A 355 15.13 -6.80 -30.46
C TYR A 355 15.47 -5.99 -29.21
N ARG A 356 15.37 -4.68 -29.32
CA ARG A 356 15.50 -3.77 -28.19
C ARG A 356 14.15 -3.61 -27.52
N PHE A 357 14.11 -3.22 -26.25
CA PHE A 357 12.83 -2.96 -25.58
C PHE A 357 11.99 -1.89 -26.31
N GLN A 358 12.66 -0.89 -26.90
CA GLN A 358 12.05 0.15 -27.73
C GLN A 358 11.39 -0.37 -29.01
N ASP A 359 11.80 -1.54 -29.51
CA ASP A 359 11.18 -2.18 -30.68
C ASP A 359 9.90 -2.94 -30.29
N LEU A 360 9.73 -3.26 -29.00
CA LEU A 360 8.70 -4.18 -28.50
C LEU A 360 7.58 -3.50 -27.70
N LEU A 361 7.70 -2.21 -27.41
CA LEU A 361 6.68 -1.44 -26.70
C LEU A 361 6.42 -0.11 -27.42
N ILE A 362 5.16 0.17 -27.69
CA ILE A 362 4.71 1.38 -28.38
C ILE A 362 3.65 2.11 -27.57
N GLN A 363 3.54 3.42 -27.76
CA GLN A 363 2.40 4.19 -27.23
C GLN A 363 1.09 3.67 -27.84
N GLU A 364 0.08 3.52 -27.00
CA GLU A 364 -1.29 3.20 -27.38
C GLU A 364 -1.85 4.22 -28.38
N THR A 365 -2.71 3.74 -29.28
CA THR A 365 -3.48 4.54 -30.24
C THR A 365 -4.85 3.92 -30.40
N GLN A 366 -5.90 4.69 -30.73
CA GLN A 366 -7.25 4.12 -31.01
C GLN A 366 -7.28 3.08 -32.15
N VAL A 367 -6.22 2.96 -32.96
CA VAL A 367 -6.11 1.97 -34.04
C VAL A 367 -5.41 0.71 -33.54
N HIS A 368 -6.12 -0.42 -33.57
CA HIS A 368 -5.60 -1.75 -33.23
C HIS A 368 -5.89 -2.78 -34.33
N PRO A 369 -4.96 -3.72 -34.62
CA PRO A 369 -3.59 -3.81 -34.10
C PRO A 369 -2.64 -2.86 -34.86
N LYS A 370 -1.65 -2.32 -34.16
CA LYS A 370 -0.60 -1.47 -34.76
C LYS A 370 0.56 -2.36 -35.24
N PRO A 371 1.17 -2.06 -36.41
CA PRO A 371 2.32 -2.82 -36.89
C PRO A 371 3.53 -2.64 -35.97
N PHE A 372 4.29 -3.72 -35.82
CA PHE A 372 5.59 -3.75 -35.17
C PHE A 372 6.62 -4.11 -36.25
N PRO A 373 7.09 -3.14 -37.05
CA PRO A 373 8.09 -3.41 -38.07
C PRO A 373 9.41 -3.87 -37.44
N ASN A 374 10.10 -4.80 -38.10
CA ASN A 374 11.42 -5.22 -37.69
C ASN A 374 12.43 -4.10 -37.96
N PRO A 375 13.31 -3.76 -37.01
CA PRO A 375 14.29 -2.68 -37.18
C PRO A 375 15.31 -2.93 -38.30
N CYS A 376 15.47 -4.16 -38.79
CA CYS A 376 16.32 -4.49 -39.94
C CYS A 376 15.59 -4.43 -41.29
N ASP A 377 14.26 -4.61 -41.32
CA ASP A 377 13.44 -4.50 -42.53
C ASP A 377 12.01 -4.11 -42.15
N ALA A 378 11.59 -2.89 -42.47
CA ALA A 378 10.28 -2.37 -42.11
C ALA A 378 9.10 -3.11 -42.79
N ASN A 379 9.37 -3.86 -43.86
CA ASN A 379 8.34 -4.71 -44.51
C ASN A 379 8.13 -6.03 -43.76
N TYR A 380 9.07 -6.43 -42.92
CA TYR A 380 8.96 -7.62 -42.09
C TYR A 380 8.41 -7.23 -40.72
N GLN A 381 7.30 -7.84 -40.28
CA GLN A 381 6.76 -7.58 -38.95
C GLN A 381 7.46 -8.46 -37.91
N ILE A 382 7.70 -7.92 -36.72
CA ILE A 382 8.12 -8.69 -35.55
C ILE A 382 7.14 -9.88 -35.40
N PRO A 383 7.62 -11.11 -35.16
CA PRO A 383 6.73 -12.27 -35.08
C PRO A 383 5.74 -12.21 -33.91
N GLN A 384 4.52 -12.74 -34.09
CA GLN A 384 3.47 -12.68 -33.06
C GLN A 384 3.83 -13.43 -31.76
N TRP A 385 4.72 -14.42 -31.84
CA TRP A 385 5.20 -15.17 -30.68
C TRP A 385 6.27 -14.42 -29.86
N THR A 386 6.83 -13.33 -30.39
CA THR A 386 7.71 -12.44 -29.62
C THR A 386 6.83 -11.51 -28.79
N PRO A 387 6.94 -11.51 -27.44
CA PRO A 387 6.17 -10.61 -26.60
C PRO A 387 6.39 -9.15 -27.00
N ARG A 388 5.28 -8.46 -27.23
CA ARG A 388 5.24 -7.07 -27.66
C ARG A 388 3.95 -6.44 -27.16
N PHE A 389 4.01 -5.15 -26.88
CA PHE A 389 3.02 -4.52 -26.02
C PHE A 389 2.69 -3.11 -26.48
N MET A 390 1.50 -2.66 -26.08
CA MET A 390 1.11 -1.26 -26.16
C MET A 390 1.02 -0.72 -24.74
N HIS A 391 1.49 0.50 -24.55
CA HIS A 391 1.41 1.19 -23.28
C HIS A 391 -0.04 1.50 -22.93
N THR A 392 -0.61 0.75 -21.99
CA THR A 392 -1.90 1.02 -21.37
C THR A 392 -1.76 2.25 -20.49
N ARG A 393 -2.28 3.38 -20.96
CA ARG A 393 -2.07 4.67 -20.28
C ARG A 393 -2.85 4.69 -18.95
N PRO A 394 -2.28 5.30 -17.88
CA PRO A 394 -3.04 5.50 -16.65
C PRO A 394 -4.26 6.39 -16.94
N PRO A 395 -5.45 6.10 -16.40
CA PRO A 395 -6.58 7.02 -16.47
C PRO A 395 -6.25 8.39 -15.87
N ILE A 396 -5.47 8.41 -14.78
CA ILE A 396 -5.02 9.62 -14.09
C ILE A 396 -3.54 9.48 -13.75
N ASP A 397 -2.74 10.48 -14.14
CA ASP A 397 -1.39 10.69 -13.63
C ASP A 397 -1.31 12.04 -12.90
N PHE A 398 -0.40 12.15 -11.93
CA PHE A 398 -0.22 13.38 -11.16
C PHE A 398 1.25 13.62 -10.84
N ARG A 399 1.64 14.87 -10.93
CA ARG A 399 3.03 15.29 -10.93
C ARG A 399 3.57 15.44 -9.50
N HIS A 400 4.87 15.23 -9.33
CA HIS A 400 5.65 15.80 -8.23
C HIS A 400 5.55 17.32 -8.27
N GLY A 401 4.59 17.88 -7.54
CA GLY A 401 4.23 19.30 -7.61
C GLY A 401 2.72 19.52 -7.58
N ASN A 402 2.20 20.30 -8.52
CA ASN A 402 0.79 20.69 -8.56
C ASN A 402 0.24 20.63 -9.99
N GLN A 403 0.18 19.42 -10.55
CA GLN A 403 -0.43 19.15 -11.85
C GLN A 403 -0.95 17.70 -11.85
N SER A 404 -2.17 17.51 -12.34
CA SER A 404 -2.81 16.21 -12.47
C SER A 404 -3.54 16.18 -13.81
N ARG A 405 -3.48 15.05 -14.51
CA ARG A 405 -4.03 14.92 -15.85
C ARG A 405 -4.87 13.67 -16.01
N CYS A 406 -5.69 13.66 -17.03
CA CYS A 406 -6.37 12.46 -17.51
C CYS A 406 -5.96 12.10 -18.94
N ALA A 407 -6.04 10.81 -19.26
CA ALA A 407 -5.81 10.32 -20.60
C ALA A 407 -7.03 10.59 -21.50
N ALA A 408 -6.77 11.04 -22.74
CA ALA A 408 -7.82 11.28 -23.73
C ALA A 408 -7.29 11.06 -25.16
N TRP A 409 -8.18 11.31 -26.13
CA TRP A 409 -7.94 11.10 -27.55
C TRP A 409 -8.37 12.30 -28.40
N ASN A 410 -7.54 12.71 -29.35
CA ASN A 410 -7.91 13.62 -30.43
C ASN A 410 -7.80 12.88 -31.77
N GLY A 411 -8.93 12.38 -32.26
CA GLY A 411 -8.91 11.36 -33.31
C GLY A 411 -8.11 10.13 -32.84
N THR A 412 -7.16 9.67 -33.66
CA THR A 412 -6.34 8.49 -33.34
C THR A 412 -5.12 8.80 -32.45
N THR A 413 -4.89 10.07 -32.11
CA THR A 413 -3.69 10.51 -31.39
C THR A 413 -3.97 10.60 -29.89
N ALA A 414 -3.10 9.98 -29.09
CA ALA A 414 -3.12 10.08 -27.64
C ALA A 414 -2.83 11.53 -27.20
N VAL A 415 -3.70 12.09 -26.37
CA VAL A 415 -3.53 13.41 -25.75
C VAL A 415 -3.84 13.31 -24.25
N SER A 416 -3.49 14.34 -23.48
CA SER A 416 -3.86 14.47 -22.07
C SER A 416 -4.46 15.85 -21.81
N TYR A 417 -5.34 15.93 -20.80
CA TYR A 417 -5.91 17.18 -20.31
C TYR A 417 -5.55 17.33 -18.83
N ASP A 418 -5.15 18.53 -18.42
CA ASP A 418 -5.13 18.87 -16.99
C ASP A 418 -6.56 18.73 -16.44
N LEU A 419 -6.73 18.19 -15.23
CA LEU A 419 -8.07 17.91 -14.69
C LEU A 419 -8.94 19.18 -14.51
N ASP A 420 -8.31 20.33 -14.30
CA ASP A 420 -8.97 21.63 -14.13
C ASP A 420 -9.20 22.37 -15.46
N ASP A 421 -8.82 21.78 -16.60
CA ASP A 421 -9.16 22.31 -17.91
C ASP A 421 -10.67 22.12 -18.18
N PRO A 422 -11.41 23.16 -18.63
CA PRO A 422 -12.83 23.03 -18.98
C PRO A 422 -13.14 21.99 -20.07
N ALA A 423 -12.16 21.60 -20.88
CA ALA A 423 -12.27 20.57 -21.90
C ALA A 423 -11.90 19.17 -21.39
N SER A 424 -11.47 19.04 -20.12
CA SER A 424 -11.13 17.75 -19.53
C SER A 424 -12.35 16.81 -19.53
N PRO A 425 -12.24 15.58 -20.05
CA PRO A 425 -13.28 14.57 -19.92
C PRO A 425 -13.42 14.05 -18.48
N VAL A 426 -12.42 14.31 -17.63
CA VAL A 426 -12.39 13.94 -16.22
C VAL A 426 -12.20 15.23 -15.40
N PRO A 427 -13.25 16.01 -15.15
CA PRO A 427 -13.13 17.25 -14.40
C PRO A 427 -12.71 17.00 -12.96
N GLY A 428 -11.86 17.87 -12.43
CA GLY A 428 -11.46 17.86 -11.02
C GLY A 428 -10.54 19.03 -10.65
N PRO A 429 -10.29 19.24 -9.35
CA PRO A 429 -9.29 20.21 -8.93
C PRO A 429 -7.90 19.74 -9.37
N ARG A 430 -7.01 20.70 -9.65
CA ARG A 430 -5.59 20.44 -9.86
C ARG A 430 -4.95 20.00 -8.56
N PHE A 431 -4.16 18.92 -8.60
CA PHE A 431 -3.38 18.45 -7.46
C PHE A 431 -2.05 17.84 -7.92
N GLY A 432 -1.20 17.44 -6.97
CA GLY A 432 -0.05 16.60 -7.25
C GLY A 432 0.25 15.67 -6.08
N GLY A 433 1.33 14.91 -6.20
CA GLY A 433 1.73 13.87 -5.26
C GLY A 433 3.18 13.43 -5.51
N TRP A 434 3.70 12.55 -4.67
CA TRP A 434 5.08 12.06 -4.77
C TRP A 434 5.24 10.55 -4.55
N ALA A 435 4.20 9.87 -4.07
CA ALA A 435 4.18 8.42 -3.97
C ALA A 435 2.72 7.96 -3.91
N SER A 436 2.23 7.52 -5.06
CA SER A 436 0.88 6.98 -5.25
C SER A 436 0.59 5.80 -4.33
N ILE A 437 -0.53 5.88 -3.59
CA ILE A 437 -1.02 4.81 -2.72
C ILE A 437 -2.42 4.47 -3.19
N ALA A 438 -2.59 3.31 -3.83
CA ALA A 438 -3.93 2.78 -4.05
C ALA A 438 -4.65 2.66 -2.71
N GLY A 439 -5.88 3.17 -2.66
CA GLY A 439 -6.72 3.07 -1.48
C GLY A 439 -7.80 2.02 -1.68
N THR A 440 -9.03 2.38 -1.39
CA THR A 440 -10.15 1.43 -1.31
C THR A 440 -11.34 1.88 -2.12
N TRP A 441 -12.08 0.93 -2.66
CA TRP A 441 -13.48 1.16 -3.00
C TRP A 441 -14.28 1.21 -1.71
N PHE A 442 -15.02 2.30 -1.50
CA PHE A 442 -15.82 2.48 -0.30
C PHE A 442 -17.27 2.13 -0.60
N GLN A 443 -17.78 1.08 0.05
CA GLN A 443 -19.15 0.59 -0.07
C GLN A 443 -20.01 0.91 1.16
N GLY A 444 -19.38 1.44 2.21
CA GLY A 444 -19.99 1.73 3.50
C GLY A 444 -21.15 2.71 3.42
N ASP A 445 -22.11 2.54 4.31
CA ASP A 445 -23.31 3.37 4.42
C ASP A 445 -23.19 4.50 5.45
N GLN A 446 -22.05 4.58 6.17
CA GLN A 446 -21.77 5.65 7.13
C GLN A 446 -21.55 7.01 6.48
N PHE A 447 -21.05 7.05 5.24
CA PHE A 447 -20.86 8.33 4.55
C PHE A 447 -22.13 8.69 3.77
N PRO A 448 -22.39 9.99 3.53
CA PRO A 448 -23.48 10.43 2.66
C PRO A 448 -23.46 9.75 1.29
N GLN A 449 -24.62 9.58 0.67
CA GLN A 449 -24.80 8.82 -0.59
C GLN A 449 -23.78 9.14 -1.70
N GLY A 450 -23.31 10.40 -1.80
CA GLY A 450 -22.32 10.83 -2.79
C GLY A 450 -20.89 10.30 -2.58
N TYR A 451 -20.64 9.56 -1.50
CA TYR A 451 -19.36 8.89 -1.21
C TYR A 451 -19.44 7.37 -1.34
N GLN A 452 -20.65 6.81 -1.51
CA GLN A 452 -20.87 5.37 -1.64
C GLN A 452 -20.51 4.89 -3.06
N ASN A 453 -19.89 3.72 -3.14
CA ASN A 453 -19.38 3.12 -4.38
C ASN A 453 -18.41 4.05 -5.12
N VAL A 454 -17.53 4.72 -4.38
CA VAL A 454 -16.48 5.56 -4.94
C VAL A 454 -15.11 5.07 -4.51
N TYR A 455 -14.10 5.27 -5.36
CA TYR A 455 -12.73 4.89 -5.08
C TYR A 455 -12.01 6.04 -4.36
N PHE A 456 -11.45 5.75 -3.18
CA PHE A 456 -10.58 6.68 -2.47
C PHE A 456 -9.12 6.34 -2.77
N HIS A 457 -8.38 7.34 -3.26
CA HIS A 457 -6.95 7.24 -3.55
C HIS A 457 -6.16 8.11 -2.59
N ALA A 458 -4.91 7.73 -2.28
CA ALA A 458 -4.06 8.48 -1.37
C ALA A 458 -2.67 8.73 -1.96
N ASP A 459 -1.94 9.63 -1.31
CA ASP A 459 -0.53 9.88 -1.57
C ASP A 459 0.25 9.88 -0.25
N TYR A 460 1.39 9.18 -0.23
CA TYR A 460 2.15 8.95 1.00
C TYR A 460 2.65 10.24 1.63
N PRO A 461 3.55 11.02 1.01
CA PRO A 461 4.08 12.24 1.62
C PRO A 461 3.16 13.46 1.45
N GLY A 462 2.29 13.45 0.44
CA GLY A 462 1.29 14.48 0.23
C GLY A 462 0.20 14.47 1.29
N GLY A 463 0.00 13.33 1.98
CA GLY A 463 -0.86 13.23 3.15
C GLY A 463 -2.30 13.62 2.86
N TRP A 464 -2.77 13.31 1.66
CA TRP A 464 -4.14 13.54 1.22
C TRP A 464 -4.81 12.22 0.83
N ILE A 465 -6.13 12.20 1.00
CA ILE A 465 -7.04 11.21 0.43
C ILE A 465 -7.99 11.98 -0.50
N ARG A 466 -8.22 11.45 -1.70
CA ARG A 466 -9.08 12.04 -2.74
C ARG A 466 -10.08 11.02 -3.24
N LYS A 467 -11.21 11.54 -3.72
CA LYS A 467 -12.30 10.74 -4.26
C LYS A 467 -12.20 10.72 -5.78
N PHE A 468 -12.02 9.54 -6.36
CA PHE A 468 -11.92 9.32 -7.81
C PHE A 468 -13.14 8.52 -8.23
N GLU A 469 -13.91 9.05 -9.17
CA GLU A 469 -15.12 8.41 -9.67
C GLU A 469 -14.83 7.70 -10.98
N PHE A 470 -15.34 6.47 -11.11
CA PHE A 470 -15.24 5.67 -12.32
C PHE A 470 -16.62 5.16 -12.72
N ASP A 471 -16.85 5.02 -14.03
CA ASP A 471 -18.07 4.44 -14.57
C ASP A 471 -18.04 2.89 -14.48
N PRO A 472 -19.11 2.18 -14.88
CA PRO A 472 -19.13 0.72 -14.88
C PRO A 472 -18.13 0.05 -15.85
N ALA A 473 -17.51 0.79 -16.77
CA ALA A 473 -16.48 0.31 -17.71
C ALA A 473 -15.06 0.69 -17.26
N ASP A 474 -14.90 1.02 -15.97
CA ASP A 474 -13.66 1.45 -15.32
C ASP A 474 -13.04 2.71 -15.95
N GLN A 475 -13.82 3.54 -16.65
CA GLN A 475 -13.35 4.83 -17.16
C GLN A 475 -13.47 5.89 -16.08
N ALA A 476 -12.42 6.70 -15.90
CA ALA A 476 -12.45 7.81 -14.96
C ALA A 476 -13.50 8.84 -15.38
N VAL A 477 -14.26 9.34 -14.40
CA VAL A 477 -15.37 10.28 -14.60
C VAL A 477 -15.06 11.63 -13.95
N SER A 478 -14.56 11.64 -12.71
CA SER A 478 -14.22 12.88 -12.01
C SER A 478 -13.22 12.63 -10.89
N VAL A 479 -12.55 13.69 -10.45
CA VAL A 479 -11.74 13.68 -9.22
C VAL A 479 -12.19 14.82 -8.31
N SER A 480 -12.26 14.58 -7.01
CA SER A 480 -12.59 15.60 -6.00
C SER A 480 -11.73 15.48 -4.75
N ASP A 481 -11.53 16.60 -4.07
CA ASP A 481 -10.91 16.63 -2.74
C ASP A 481 -11.74 15.84 -1.73
N PHE A 482 -11.07 15.18 -0.78
CA PHE A 482 -11.72 14.63 0.40
C PHE A 482 -11.01 15.09 1.67
N ALA A 483 -9.80 14.60 1.94
CA ALA A 483 -9.08 14.93 3.16
C ALA A 483 -7.60 15.24 2.89
N SER A 484 -7.00 16.09 3.73
CA SER A 484 -5.59 16.48 3.62
C SER A 484 -4.97 16.73 5.00
N ALA A 485 -3.65 16.92 5.04
CA ALA A 485 -2.86 17.06 6.27
C ALA A 485 -2.98 15.83 7.20
N LEU A 486 -3.12 14.63 6.61
CA LEU A 486 -3.33 13.37 7.34
C LEU A 486 -2.02 12.71 7.81
N GLY A 487 -0.86 13.26 7.45
CA GLY A 487 0.45 12.67 7.69
C GLY A 487 0.86 11.67 6.61
N ALA A 488 1.78 10.78 6.92
CA ALA A 488 2.40 9.89 5.94
C ALA A 488 1.55 8.63 5.71
N ILE A 489 0.71 8.60 4.67
CA ILE A 489 -0.30 7.55 4.46
C ILE A 489 0.29 6.34 3.72
N VAL A 490 0.21 5.14 4.29
CA VAL A 490 0.72 3.90 3.63
C VAL A 490 -0.37 2.87 3.31
N TYR A 491 -1.59 3.11 3.79
CA TYR A 491 -2.73 2.23 3.55
C TYR A 491 -4.03 3.00 3.77
N VAL A 492 -5.03 2.74 2.92
CA VAL A 492 -6.41 3.18 3.08
C VAL A 492 -7.29 1.97 2.83
N GLY A 493 -8.24 1.71 3.74
CA GLY A 493 -9.15 0.57 3.67
C GLY A 493 -10.51 0.92 4.24
N GLU A 494 -11.52 0.12 3.93
CA GLU A 494 -12.83 0.21 4.58
C GLU A 494 -12.85 -0.67 5.84
N GLY A 495 -13.40 -0.13 6.92
CA GLY A 495 -13.62 -0.87 8.17
C GLY A 495 -14.94 -1.64 8.12
N THR A 496 -15.07 -2.67 8.96
CA THR A 496 -16.35 -3.40 9.09
C THR A 496 -17.46 -2.56 9.73
N ASP A 497 -17.12 -1.40 10.28
CA ASP A 497 -18.06 -0.38 10.75
C ASP A 497 -18.58 0.52 9.61
N GLY A 498 -18.17 0.28 8.36
CA GLY A 498 -18.56 1.08 7.20
C GLY A 498 -17.86 2.44 7.15
N ALA A 499 -16.81 2.66 7.94
CA ALA A 499 -16.02 3.89 7.93
C ALA A 499 -14.76 3.76 7.06
N LEU A 500 -14.14 4.90 6.73
CA LEU A 500 -12.86 4.91 6.04
C LEU A 500 -11.73 4.86 7.07
N TRP A 501 -10.81 3.92 6.93
CA TRP A 501 -9.67 3.74 7.82
C TRP A 501 -8.37 3.91 7.05
N TYR A 502 -7.34 4.41 7.71
CA TYR A 502 -6.03 4.59 7.11
C TYR A 502 -4.90 4.44 8.12
N ILE A 503 -3.68 4.23 7.61
CA ILE A 503 -2.48 4.17 8.45
C ILE A 503 -1.65 5.43 8.23
N ALA A 504 -1.44 6.17 9.32
CA ALA A 504 -0.45 7.26 9.39
C ALA A 504 0.89 6.68 9.87
N TYR A 505 1.77 6.35 8.93
CA TYR A 505 3.02 5.64 9.17
C TYR A 505 3.97 6.40 10.11
N ASN A 506 4.07 7.72 9.95
CA ASN A 506 4.90 8.58 10.79
C ASN A 506 4.39 8.68 12.25
N GLN A 507 3.15 8.25 12.51
CA GLN A 507 2.52 8.23 13.84
C GLN A 507 2.46 6.83 14.44
N ASN A 508 2.82 5.78 13.66
CA ASN A 508 2.56 4.38 14.02
C ASN A 508 1.11 4.13 14.48
N ALA A 509 0.15 4.74 13.78
CA ALA A 509 -1.25 4.72 14.17
C ALA A 509 -2.17 4.26 13.03
N VAL A 510 -3.20 3.50 13.38
CA VAL A 510 -4.37 3.30 12.54
C VAL A 510 -5.42 4.33 12.95
N ARG A 511 -5.92 5.06 11.97
CA ARG A 511 -6.87 6.17 12.12
C ARG A 511 -8.14 5.88 11.34
N ARG A 512 -9.23 6.52 11.75
CA ARG A 512 -10.58 6.31 11.20
C ARG A 512 -11.23 7.66 10.92
N ILE A 513 -11.75 7.82 9.72
CA ILE A 513 -12.57 8.96 9.30
C ILE A 513 -14.03 8.51 9.28
N VAL A 514 -14.87 9.19 10.05
CA VAL A 514 -16.31 8.94 10.22
C VAL A 514 -17.12 10.19 9.86
N TYR A 515 -18.42 10.02 9.61
CA TYR A 515 -19.36 11.12 9.46
C TYR A 515 -20.13 11.32 10.78
N ALA A 516 -19.92 12.46 11.44
CA ALA A 516 -20.45 12.76 12.78
C ALA A 516 -21.98 12.71 12.87
N ASN A 517 -22.70 12.92 11.76
CA ASN A 517 -24.17 12.88 11.80
C ASN A 517 -24.76 11.46 11.76
N THR A 518 -23.93 10.41 11.61
CA THR A 518 -24.38 9.01 11.60
C THR A 518 -23.82 8.17 12.74
N VAL A 519 -22.81 8.69 13.45
CA VAL A 519 -22.19 8.06 14.62
C VAL A 519 -22.12 9.10 15.73
N ASP A 520 -22.61 8.76 16.91
CA ASP A 520 -22.42 9.56 18.12
C ASP A 520 -20.99 9.31 18.62
N LEU A 521 -20.11 10.31 18.57
CA LEU A 521 -18.68 10.12 18.80
C LEU A 521 -18.31 10.47 20.24
N ASP A 522 -17.30 9.76 20.77
CA ASP A 522 -16.79 10.06 22.10
C ASP A 522 -16.33 11.53 22.19
N PRO A 523 -16.74 12.27 23.24
CA PRO A 523 -16.28 13.64 23.43
C PRO A 523 -14.79 13.68 23.77
N VAL A 524 -14.13 14.80 23.47
CA VAL A 524 -12.70 15.01 23.75
C VAL A 524 -12.53 15.89 24.98
N ALA A 525 -11.99 15.31 26.06
CA ALA A 525 -11.65 16.04 27.28
C ALA A 525 -10.42 16.95 27.05
N ALA A 526 -10.52 18.21 27.45
CA ALA A 526 -9.42 19.16 27.44
C ALA A 526 -9.24 19.77 28.83
N ALA A 527 -8.43 19.11 29.66
CA ALA A 527 -8.13 19.52 31.02
C ALA A 527 -6.83 20.35 31.09
N THR A 528 -6.90 21.52 31.73
CA THR A 528 -5.72 22.33 32.08
C THR A 528 -5.83 22.85 33.52
N GLN A 529 -4.72 23.35 34.08
CA GLN A 529 -4.66 23.93 35.42
C GLN A 529 -3.71 25.13 35.45
N ASP A 530 -3.95 26.07 36.37
CA ASP A 530 -3.14 27.28 36.51
C ASP A 530 -1.82 27.06 37.28
N VAL A 531 -1.81 26.16 38.26
CA VAL A 531 -0.62 25.80 39.06
C VAL A 531 -0.44 24.29 39.18
N VAL A 532 0.80 23.83 39.13
CA VAL A 532 1.14 22.38 39.18
C VAL A 532 1.86 21.97 40.47
N PHE A 533 2.34 22.93 41.27
CA PHE A 533 2.97 22.65 42.57
C PHE A 533 2.91 23.87 43.51
N GLY A 534 2.97 23.64 44.83
CA GLY A 534 3.00 24.73 45.82
C GLY A 534 2.91 24.27 47.28
N PRO A 535 2.96 25.20 48.25
CA PRO A 535 2.78 24.88 49.66
C PRO A 535 1.32 24.52 49.96
N SER A 536 1.09 23.62 50.91
CA SER A 536 -0.27 23.33 51.42
C SER A 536 -0.76 24.43 52.37
N PRO A 537 -2.04 24.85 52.29
CA PRO A 537 -3.04 24.47 51.29
C PRO A 537 -2.75 25.11 49.92
N LEU A 538 -2.95 24.35 48.85
CA LEU A 538 -2.76 24.79 47.47
C LEU A 538 -4.12 24.86 46.77
N GLU A 539 -4.56 26.08 46.45
CA GLU A 539 -5.74 26.32 45.62
C GLU A 539 -5.33 26.28 44.15
N VAL A 540 -6.09 25.54 43.35
CA VAL A 540 -5.85 25.32 41.92
C VAL A 540 -7.14 25.56 41.15
N GLN A 541 -7.05 26.39 40.12
CA GLN A 541 -8.12 26.59 39.15
C GLN A 541 -7.93 25.60 38.00
N PHE A 542 -8.92 24.73 37.82
CA PHE A 542 -8.98 23.82 36.68
C PHE A 542 -9.83 24.43 35.58
N THR A 543 -9.46 24.16 34.32
CA THR A 543 -10.25 24.55 33.15
C THR A 543 -10.54 23.29 32.35
N GLY A 544 -11.83 23.01 32.17
CA GLY A 544 -12.37 21.89 31.38
C GLY A 544 -13.27 22.37 30.25
N SER A 545 -13.70 23.64 30.25
CA SER A 545 -14.58 24.23 29.24
C SER A 545 -14.00 24.25 27.82
N GLY A 546 -12.72 23.93 27.64
CA GLY A 546 -12.10 23.68 26.33
C GLY A 546 -12.45 22.32 25.70
N SER A 547 -13.15 21.45 26.42
CA SER A 547 -13.56 20.12 25.94
C SER A 547 -14.62 20.25 24.86
N THR A 548 -14.62 19.34 23.89
CA THR A 548 -15.50 19.42 22.71
C THR A 548 -16.16 18.09 22.39
N ASP A 549 -17.43 18.15 22.00
CA ASP A 549 -18.15 17.07 21.36
C ASP A 549 -18.01 17.20 19.83
N PRO A 550 -17.65 16.14 19.09
CA PRO A 550 -17.49 16.22 17.63
C PRO A 550 -18.77 16.61 16.88
N GLU A 551 -19.94 16.27 17.41
CA GLU A 551 -21.26 16.63 16.88
C GLU A 551 -21.72 18.02 17.37
N GLY A 552 -20.95 18.65 18.26
CA GLY A 552 -21.27 19.95 18.86
C GLY A 552 -22.35 19.86 19.95
N GLN A 553 -22.58 18.69 20.52
CA GLN A 553 -23.52 18.47 21.61
C GLN A 553 -23.01 19.07 22.93
N ALA A 554 -23.95 19.28 23.86
CA ALA A 554 -23.63 19.85 25.17
C ALA A 554 -23.01 18.79 26.08
N LEU A 555 -21.86 19.11 26.67
CA LEU A 555 -21.14 18.22 27.58
C LEU A 555 -21.54 18.42 29.04
N SER A 556 -21.56 17.32 29.79
CA SER A 556 -21.49 17.32 31.24
C SER A 556 -20.07 16.98 31.70
N TYR A 557 -19.67 17.45 32.88
CA TYR A 557 -18.30 17.36 33.39
C TYR A 557 -18.27 16.59 34.71
N LEU A 558 -17.23 15.81 34.92
CA LEU A 558 -16.89 15.19 36.19
C LEU A 558 -15.37 15.28 36.40
N TRP A 559 -14.97 16.10 37.36
CA TRP A 559 -13.60 16.15 37.85
C TRP A 559 -13.46 15.22 39.05
N ASP A 560 -12.48 14.32 39.01
CA ASP A 560 -11.95 13.59 40.17
C ASP A 560 -10.58 14.17 40.51
N PHE A 561 -10.46 14.77 41.69
CA PHE A 561 -9.22 15.44 42.10
C PHE A 561 -8.17 14.46 42.66
N GLY A 562 -8.49 13.16 42.80
CA GLY A 562 -7.57 12.16 43.33
C GLY A 562 -7.28 12.31 44.83
N ASP A 563 -8.11 13.08 45.55
CA ASP A 563 -8.06 13.26 47.00
C ASP A 563 -9.38 12.84 47.71
N GLY A 564 -10.30 12.25 46.94
CA GLY A 564 -11.63 11.84 47.39
C GLY A 564 -12.73 12.88 47.15
N ASN A 565 -12.40 14.08 46.67
CA ASN A 565 -13.37 15.09 46.26
C ASN A 565 -13.55 15.11 44.74
N THR A 566 -14.74 15.54 44.31
CA THR A 566 -15.12 15.66 42.89
C THR A 566 -15.84 16.97 42.61
N SER A 567 -15.91 17.40 41.36
CA SER A 567 -16.76 18.51 40.92
C SER A 567 -17.46 18.21 39.59
N THR A 568 -18.60 18.85 39.35
CA THR A 568 -19.33 18.79 38.07
C THR A 568 -19.32 20.12 37.30
N ASP A 569 -18.63 21.14 37.83
CA ASP A 569 -18.44 22.40 37.11
C ASP A 569 -17.46 22.19 35.95
N ALA A 570 -17.65 22.93 34.85
CA ALA A 570 -16.72 22.89 33.73
C ALA A 570 -15.32 23.36 34.15
N ASP A 571 -15.26 24.45 34.93
CA ASP A 571 -14.02 25.10 35.38
C ASP A 571 -13.99 25.25 36.92
N PRO A 572 -13.80 24.16 37.69
CA PRO A 572 -13.85 24.22 39.14
C PRO A 572 -12.56 24.76 39.75
N MET A 573 -12.71 25.35 40.93
CA MET A 573 -11.59 25.67 41.82
C MET A 573 -11.54 24.64 42.96
N HIS A 574 -10.38 24.05 43.20
CA HIS A 574 -10.20 23.03 44.24
C HIS A 574 -8.98 23.31 45.10
N THR A 575 -9.08 23.02 46.40
CA THR A 575 -7.98 23.25 47.37
C THR A 575 -7.43 21.93 47.89
N PHE A 576 -6.18 21.64 47.57
CA PHE A 576 -5.47 20.47 48.08
C PHE A 576 -4.81 20.75 49.42
N THR A 577 -4.81 19.74 50.29
CA THR A 577 -4.15 19.80 51.60
C THR A 577 -3.21 18.61 51.78
N ALA A 578 -2.05 18.86 52.40
CA ALA A 578 -1.05 17.84 52.69
C ALA A 578 -0.54 17.95 54.12
N ALA A 579 -0.26 16.80 54.74
CA ALA A 579 0.33 16.74 56.07
C ALA A 579 1.64 17.57 56.16
N PRO A 580 1.96 18.16 57.33
CA PRO A 580 3.22 18.86 57.54
C PRO A 580 4.41 17.99 57.11
N ALA A 581 5.40 18.61 56.43
CA ALA A 581 6.63 17.98 55.95
C ALA A 581 6.50 16.77 54.99
N THR A 582 5.30 16.38 54.55
CA THR A 582 5.11 15.26 53.59
C THR A 582 4.71 15.80 52.23
N PRO A 583 5.54 15.62 51.18
CA PRO A 583 5.12 15.89 49.82
C PRO A 583 3.98 14.95 49.43
N THR A 584 2.88 15.46 48.86
CA THR A 584 1.74 14.64 48.40
C THR A 584 1.48 14.91 46.93
N THR A 585 1.25 13.86 46.15
CA THR A 585 0.92 13.96 44.73
C THR A 585 -0.53 13.55 44.54
N HIS A 586 -1.27 14.33 43.77
CA HIS A 586 -2.64 14.02 43.35
C HIS A 586 -2.70 13.87 41.83
N THR A 587 -3.36 12.82 41.39
CA THR A 587 -3.67 12.58 39.98
C THR A 587 -5.10 13.05 39.75
N VAL A 588 -5.25 14.09 38.93
CA VAL A 588 -6.55 14.69 38.62
C VAL A 588 -7.01 14.18 37.26
N GLN A 589 -8.29 13.81 37.17
CA GLN A 589 -8.92 13.34 35.94
C GLN A 589 -10.18 14.16 35.67
N LEU A 590 -10.34 14.61 34.43
CA LEU A 590 -11.59 15.13 33.90
C LEU A 590 -12.27 14.00 33.13
N THR A 591 -13.56 13.80 33.30
CA THR A 591 -14.40 13.00 32.41
C THR A 591 -15.51 13.90 31.87
N VAL A 592 -15.65 13.97 30.55
CA VAL A 592 -16.77 14.64 29.89
C VAL A 592 -17.73 13.61 29.33
N THR A 593 -19.03 13.89 29.40
CA THR A 593 -20.08 12.99 28.91
C THR A 593 -21.08 13.75 28.06
N ASP A 594 -21.35 13.25 26.87
CA ASP A 594 -22.34 13.80 25.95
C ASP A 594 -23.79 13.39 26.34
N PRO A 595 -24.83 13.89 25.64
CA PRO A 595 -26.22 13.47 25.86
C PRO A 595 -26.52 12.00 25.49
N GLY A 596 -25.71 11.38 24.64
CA GLY A 596 -25.82 9.97 24.25
C GLY A 596 -25.25 9.00 25.30
N GLY A 597 -24.44 9.51 26.22
CA GLY A 597 -23.78 8.77 27.28
C GLY A 597 -22.34 8.36 26.96
N ASN A 598 -21.76 8.82 25.85
CA ASN A 598 -20.36 8.57 25.52
C ASN A 598 -19.46 9.44 26.37
N THR A 599 -18.24 8.97 26.64
CA THR A 599 -17.32 9.62 27.59
C THR A 599 -15.92 9.78 27.04
N GLY A 600 -15.29 10.93 27.29
CA GLY A 600 -13.86 11.16 27.10
C GLY A 600 -13.21 11.60 28.40
N SER A 601 -11.95 11.21 28.65
CA SER A 601 -11.25 11.54 29.89
C SER A 601 -9.76 11.77 29.76
#